data_AF-A0A8H7EJJ8-F1
#
_entry.id   AF-A0A8H7EJJ8-F1
#
_cell.length_a   1.000
_cell.length_b   1.000
_cell.length_c   1.000
_cell.angle_alpha   90.00
_cell.angle_beta   90.00
_cell.angle_gamma   90.00
#
_symmetry.space_group_name_H-M   'P 1'
#
loop_
_entity.id
_entity.type
_entity.pdbx_description
1 polymer ?
#
loop_
_entity_poly.entity_id
_entity_poly.type
_entity_poly.pdbx_seq_one_letter_code
_entity_poly.pdbx_strand_id
1 'polypeptide(L)' 'MSQEYCGVCPKPSTEKCANCLNMPYCSRVCRKKDAENHAPLCSTILGNHTSFRPYPSHYRCIFFPADGTEPRFVWLK' A
#
# COMPACT_ATOMS: atom_id res chain seq x y z
N MET A 1 4.28 -17.78 -12.17
CA MET A 1 3.89 -16.36 -12.03
C MET A 1 2.60 -16.33 -11.24
N SER A 2 2.61 -15.81 -10.01
CA SER A 2 1.37 -15.68 -9.21
C SER A 2 0.49 -14.59 -9.81
N GLN A 3 -0.78 -14.88 -10.03
CA GLN A 3 -1.75 -13.90 -10.53
C GLN A 3 -2.12 -12.93 -9.39
N GLU A 4 -1.85 -11.65 -9.58
CA GLU A 4 -2.28 -10.60 -8.64
C GLU A 4 -3.76 -10.24 -8.89
N TYR A 5 -4.47 -9.96 -7.81
CA TYR A 5 -5.88 -9.58 -7.83
C TYR A 5 -6.02 -8.11 -7.47
N CYS A 6 -7.08 -7.47 -7.96
CA CYS A 6 -7.39 -6.09 -7.65
C CYS A 6 -7.62 -5.91 -6.13
N GLY A 7 -7.03 -4.86 -5.55
CA GLY A 7 -7.23 -4.52 -4.12
C GLY A 7 -8.64 -4.06 -3.76
N VAL A 8 -9.54 -3.89 -4.74
CA VAL A 8 -10.89 -3.31 -4.57
C VAL A 8 -12.00 -4.31 -4.92
N CYS A 9 -11.70 -5.33 -5.72
CA CYS A 9 -12.69 -6.31 -6.19
C CYS A 9 -12.02 -7.66 -6.53
N PRO A 10 -12.76 -8.77 -6.62
CA PRO A 10 -12.18 -10.09 -6.82
C PRO A 10 -11.77 -10.39 -8.28
N LYS A 11 -11.45 -9.36 -9.08
CA LYS A 11 -11.00 -9.52 -10.47
C LYS A 11 -9.48 -9.52 -10.55
N PRO A 12 -8.89 -10.22 -11.53
CA PRO A 12 -7.46 -10.11 -11.81
C PRO A 12 -7.03 -8.66 -12.07
N SER A 13 -5.85 -8.29 -11.58
CA SER A 13 -5.29 -6.97 -11.85
C SER A 13 -4.68 -6.89 -13.25
N THR A 14 -4.77 -5.72 -13.85
CA THR A 14 -4.19 -5.38 -15.16
C THR A 14 -3.20 -4.23 -15.06
N GLU A 15 -3.28 -3.45 -13.98
CA GLU A 15 -2.40 -2.31 -13.72
C GLU A 15 -2.03 -2.26 -12.23
N LYS A 16 -0.96 -1.53 -11.91
CA LYS A 16 -0.63 -1.13 -10.54
C LYS A 16 -0.74 0.39 -10.40
N CYS A 17 -0.81 0.87 -9.17
CA CYS A 17 -0.67 2.30 -8.90
C CYS A 17 0.63 2.82 -9.52
N ALA A 18 0.55 3.81 -10.41
CA ALA A 18 1.72 4.36 -11.09
C ALA A 18 2.70 5.06 -10.14
N ASN A 19 2.21 5.53 -8.98
CA ASN A 19 3.05 6.19 -7.99
C ASN A 19 3.84 5.15 -7.19
N CYS A 20 3.15 4.26 -6.49
CA CYS A 20 3.81 3.37 -5.52
C CYS A 20 4.21 1.99 -6.07
N LEU A 21 3.71 1.61 -7.25
CA LEU A 21 3.92 0.31 -7.90
C LEU A 21 3.59 -0.92 -7.04
N ASN A 22 2.88 -0.74 -5.92
CA ASN A 22 2.61 -1.79 -4.95
C ASN A 22 1.14 -2.26 -4.99
N MET A 23 0.19 -1.34 -5.17
CA MET A 23 -1.24 -1.67 -5.17
C MET A 23 -1.75 -2.06 -6.57
N PRO A 24 -2.25 -3.31 -6.75
CA PRO A 24 -2.81 -3.79 -8.01
C PRO A 24 -4.29 -3.41 -8.19
N TYR A 25 -4.66 -3.05 -9.42
CA TYR A 25 -6.04 -2.74 -9.83
C TYR A 25 -6.40 -3.43 -11.14
N CYS A 26 -7.69 -3.77 -11.31
CA CYS A 26 -8.19 -4.29 -12.59
C CYS A 26 -8.59 -3.19 -13.58
N SER A 27 -8.67 -1.93 -13.11
CA SER A 27 -9.10 -0.78 -13.92
C SER A 27 -8.89 0.55 -13.21
N ARG A 28 -8.87 1.63 -14.00
CA ARG A 28 -8.90 3.02 -13.53
C ARG A 28 -10.11 3.33 -12.65
N VAL A 29 -11.24 2.66 -12.85
CA VAL A 29 -12.44 2.83 -12.02
C VAL A 29 -12.16 2.35 -10.59
N CYS A 30 -11.58 1.17 -10.44
CA CYS A 30 -11.18 0.65 -9.12
C CYS A 30 -10.11 1.52 -8.47
N ARG A 31 -9.11 1.98 -9.24
CA ARG A 31 -8.08 2.89 -8.75
C ARG A 31 -8.65 4.21 -8.23
N LYS A 32 -9.63 4.81 -8.93
CA LYS A 32 -10.30 6.02 -8.47
C LYS A 32 -11.17 5.78 -7.25
N LYS A 33 -11.87 4.64 -7.20
CA LYS A 33 -12.70 4.25 -6.04
C LYS A 33 -11.86 4.10 -4.76
N ASP A 34 -10.62 3.65 -4.88
CA ASP A 34 -9.71 3.47 -3.76
C ASP A 34 -8.90 4.74 -3.41
N ALA A 35 -9.02 5.83 -4.18
CA ALA A 35 -8.09 6.95 -4.10
C ALA A 35 -8.01 7.57 -2.70
N GLU A 36 -9.14 7.74 -2.01
CA GLU A 36 -9.20 8.32 -0.65
C GLU A 36 -8.57 7.42 0.41
N ASN A 37 -8.77 6.10 0.31
CA ASN A 37 -8.17 5.14 1.24
C ASN A 37 -6.68 4.91 0.93
N HIS A 38 -6.32 4.94 -0.34
CA HIS A 38 -4.98 4.67 -0.82
C HIS A 38 -4.03 5.84 -0.59
N ALA A 39 -4.48 7.08 -0.79
CA ALA A 39 -3.64 8.28 -0.79
C ALA A 39 -2.80 8.45 0.49
N PRO A 40 -3.33 8.28 1.72
CA PRO A 40 -2.55 8.45 2.94
C PRO A 40 -1.36 7.48 3.05
N LEU A 41 -1.48 6.28 2.47
CA LEU A 41 -0.45 5.26 2.53
C LEU A 41 0.42 5.19 1.28
N CYS A 42 -0.07 5.68 0.14
CA CYS A 42 0.57 5.57 -1.18
C CYS A 42 2.01 6.11 -1.18
N SER A 43 2.20 7.32 -0.63
CA SER A 43 3.49 8.00 -0.54
C SER A 43 4.40 7.36 0.52
N THR A 44 3.83 6.89 1.62
CA THR A 44 4.60 6.33 2.75
C THR A 44 5.29 5.01 2.39
N ILE A 45 4.79 4.26 1.41
CA ILE A 45 5.41 3.00 0.97
C ILE A 45 6.73 3.22 0.23
N LEU A 46 6.95 4.39 -0.37
CA LEU A 46 8.17 4.75 -1.10
C LEU A 46 9.11 5.64 -0.28
N GLY A 47 8.68 6.14 0.88
CA GLY A 47 9.48 7.01 1.73
C GLY A 47 10.63 6.27 2.43
N ASN A 48 11.60 7.04 2.95
CA ASN A 48 12.83 6.54 3.58
C ASN A 48 12.62 5.57 4.78
N HIS A 49 11.40 5.40 5.28
CA HIS A 49 11.07 4.49 6.39
C HIS A 49 10.76 3.05 5.96
N THR A 50 10.62 2.77 4.66
CA THR A 50 10.18 1.46 4.15
C THR A 50 11.21 0.75 3.27
N SER A 51 12.27 1.43 2.85
CA SER A 51 13.24 0.91 1.88
C SER A 51 14.07 -0.26 2.40
N PHE A 52 14.32 -0.32 3.71
CA PHE A 52 15.08 -1.41 4.33
C PHE A 52 14.32 -2.05 5.48
N ARG A 53 14.09 -3.37 5.39
CA ARG A 53 13.60 -4.18 6.50
C ARG A 53 14.73 -4.26 7.54
N PRO A 54 14.59 -3.70 8.76
CA PRO A 54 15.71 -3.62 9.70
C PRO A 54 16.30 -4.98 10.06
N TYR A 55 15.43 -5.95 10.38
CA TYR A 55 15.82 -7.33 10.69
C TYR A 55 14.81 -8.35 10.13
N PRO A 56 15.21 -9.61 9.90
CA PRO A 56 14.31 -10.67 9.44
C PRO A 56 13.13 -10.97 10.36
N SER A 57 13.17 -10.55 11.63
CA SER A 57 12.05 -10.67 12.56
C SER A 57 11.01 -9.57 12.43
N HIS A 58 11.32 -8.44 11.78
CA HIS A 58 10.38 -7.32 11.73
C HIS A 58 9.23 -7.59 10.77
N TYR A 59 8.01 -7.25 11.16
CA TYR A 59 6.82 -7.33 10.32
C TYR A 59 6.44 -5.93 9.84
N ARG A 60 5.88 -5.88 8.63
CA ARG A 60 5.40 -4.61 8.06
C ARG A 60 4.01 -4.34 8.60
N CYS A 61 3.80 -3.17 9.17
CA CYS A 61 2.55 -2.78 9.80
C CYS A 61 2.07 -1.43 9.28
N ILE A 62 0.76 -1.20 9.36
CA ILE A 62 0.15 0.11 9.21
C ILE A 62 -0.10 0.64 10.63
N PHE A 63 0.57 1.72 11.00
CA PHE A 63 0.41 2.37 12.30
C PHE A 63 -0.58 3.53 12.20
N PHE A 64 -1.58 3.53 13.09
CA PHE A 64 -2.55 4.60 13.26
C PHE A 64 -2.19 5.39 14.52
N PRO A 65 -1.56 6.58 14.40
CA PRO A 65 -1.16 7.39 15.56
C PRO A 65 -2.38 7.86 16.36
N ALA A 66 -2.27 7.87 17.69
CA ALA A 66 -3.34 8.39 18.56
C ALA A 66 -3.44 9.93 18.53
N ASP A 67 -2.32 10.59 18.24
CA ASP A 67 -2.12 12.04 18.21
C ASP A 67 -2.01 12.59 16.78
N GLY A 68 -2.17 11.75 15.76
CA GLY A 68 -2.02 12.11 14.36
C GLY A 68 -3.22 11.72 13.50
N THR A 69 -3.31 12.30 12.31
CA THR A 69 -4.46 12.13 11.41
C THR A 69 -4.21 11.11 10.29
N GLU A 70 -2.96 10.73 10.05
CA GLU A 70 -2.59 9.91 8.90
C GLU A 70 -1.93 8.58 9.30
N PRO A 71 -2.38 7.45 8.72
CA PRO A 71 -1.72 6.17 8.90
C PRO A 71 -0.39 6.14 8.14
N ARG A 72 0.57 5.34 8.63
CA ARG A 72 1.89 5.19 7.99
C ARG A 72 2.42 3.77 8.05
N PHE A 73 3.22 3.39 7.06
CA PHE A 73 3.97 2.14 7.11
C PHE A 73 5.11 2.21 8.13
N VAL A 74 5.22 1.18 8.97
CA VAL A 74 6.31 1.00 9.94
C VAL A 74 6.80 -0.45 9.93
N TRP A 75 8.01 -0.64 10.44
CA TRP A 75 8.54 -1.94 10.79
C TRP A 75 8.38 -2.16 12.29
N LEU A 76 7.64 -3.20 12.68
CA LEU A 76 7.44 -3.59 14.08
C LEU A 76 8.30 -4.82 14.39
N LYS A 77 8.99 -4.82 15.53
CA LYS A 77 9.81 -5.92 16.01
C LYS A 77 8.97 -7.09 16.51
#